data_AF-F6IWV9-F1
#
_entry.id   AF-F6IWV9-F1
#
_cell.length_a   1.000
_cell.length_b   1.000
_cell.length_c   1.000
_cell.angle_alpha   90.00
_cell.angle_beta   90.00
_cell.angle_gamma   90.00
#
_symmetry.space_group_name_H-M   'P 1'
#
loop_
_entity.id
_entity.type
_entity.pdbx_description
1 polymer ?
#
loop_
_entity_poly.entity_id
_entity_poly.type
_entity_poly.pdbx_seq_one_letter_code
_entity_poly.pdbx_strand_id
1 'polypeptide(L)'
;MELHLSARQMALWQTLQALAREQLMGMTMQLETTGTVDPALLASLTEQLALSDGLADERLTQRVLALLVLAQNSAGLASQFAARWQVEDAVATFGTPQQRQQYLTPQTTFGLAALPFRVTDSSTVKATPVTAGWQLTGTVKAVLNAGQATDYLVLAQTPPDAAGAFMIKADQAGVEIGNPVPLLGLRGLSVADLKLTAVPATAANQLGQLGRGQRVLQRAQAVGQLFAATVTAGVWQHATDQVRQLALAEQPPLTALAPALALTASLETSVFNAAQQADDDRGFTDAAQLAALFASQQALVPFEPLMPLIGDLAYTQQSPLVALRNDLATLPLLVGTAGQLATTYATTNFNDDAALSVGHESATAPEHLVVADLHRVVKRLKLTQDVPVNVGSIATAKRIIALGRGAMTPAVLLQAQQLAKWIGAAIAVTQPLTAMEQFSVEQQIGGSAVTVAPEVLINVGVSGDDDYLAGMSGAQHVLSVNSDEQAPIFNHSQQIFIGAADEFLDGMVAALN
;
A
#
# COMPACT_ATOMS: atom_id res chain seq x y z
N MET A 1 -5.60 -17.52 -22.14
CA MET A 1 -4.40 -17.30 -22.97
C MET A 1 -3.59 -18.58 -22.92
N GLU A 2 -3.06 -19.07 -24.04
CA GLU A 2 -2.02 -20.10 -23.96
C GLU A 2 -0.74 -19.40 -23.54
N LEU A 3 -0.37 -19.52 -22.27
CA LEU A 3 0.96 -19.15 -21.82
C LEU A 3 1.96 -19.87 -22.74
N HIS A 4 2.91 -19.14 -23.34
CA HIS A 4 3.96 -19.72 -24.18
C HIS A 4 4.99 -20.46 -23.31
N LEU A 5 4.53 -21.51 -22.63
CA LEU A 5 5.31 -22.30 -21.70
C LEU A 5 6.15 -23.33 -22.45
N SER A 6 7.34 -23.60 -21.92
CA SER A 6 8.10 -24.79 -22.31
C SER A 6 7.30 -26.06 -21.97
N ALA A 7 7.64 -27.20 -22.59
CA ALA A 7 6.97 -28.47 -22.29
C ALA A 7 7.04 -28.84 -20.79
N ARG A 8 8.15 -28.51 -20.12
CA ARG A 8 8.32 -28.72 -18.67
C ARG A 8 7.42 -27.82 -17.84
N GLN A 9 7.39 -26.52 -18.17
CA GLN A 9 6.52 -25.54 -17.52
C GLN A 9 5.04 -25.89 -17.71
N MET A 10 4.65 -26.35 -18.90
CA MET A 10 3.28 -26.80 -19.20
C MET A 10 2.90 -28.05 -18.40
N ALA A 11 3.80 -29.04 -18.28
CA ALA A 11 3.56 -30.23 -17.46
C ALA A 11 3.36 -29.84 -15.98
N LEU A 12 4.20 -28.93 -15.47
CA LEU A 12 4.03 -28.40 -14.12
C LEU A 12 2.69 -27.66 -13.96
N TRP A 13 2.33 -26.80 -14.92
CA TRP A 13 1.06 -26.07 -14.91
C TRP A 13 -0.14 -27.02 -14.80
N GLN A 14 -0.13 -28.12 -15.56
CA GLN A 14 -1.20 -29.13 -15.50
C GLN A 14 -1.28 -29.81 -14.13
N THR A 15 -0.14 -30.15 -13.52
CA THR A 15 -0.09 -30.71 -12.16
C THR A 15 -0.66 -29.74 -11.12
N LEU A 16 -0.26 -28.47 -11.18
CA LEU A 16 -0.77 -27.43 -10.28
C LEU A 16 -2.28 -27.22 -10.44
N GLN A 17 -2.79 -27.22 -11.67
CA GLN A 17 -4.22 -27.12 -11.95
C GLN A 17 -5.01 -28.34 -11.44
N ALA A 18 -4.43 -29.54 -11.47
CA ALA A 18 -5.04 -30.72 -10.86
C ALA A 18 -5.11 -30.59 -9.32
N LEU A 19 -3.99 -30.19 -8.69
CA LEU A 19 -3.91 -29.91 -7.27
C LEU A 19 -4.97 -28.90 -6.81
N ALA A 20 -5.17 -27.84 -7.59
CA ALA A 20 -6.17 -26.82 -7.30
C ALA A 20 -7.60 -27.36 -7.24
N ARG A 21 -7.97 -28.18 -8.23
CA ARG A 21 -9.29 -28.81 -8.29
C ARG A 21 -9.54 -29.78 -7.15
N GLU A 22 -8.51 -30.50 -6.70
CA GLU A 22 -8.65 -31.56 -5.69
C GLU A 22 -8.61 -31.04 -4.25
N GLN A 23 -7.78 -30.03 -3.95
CA GLN A 23 -7.48 -29.64 -2.56
C GLN A 23 -7.76 -28.17 -2.25
N LEU A 24 -7.51 -27.24 -3.18
CA LEU A 24 -7.57 -25.81 -2.87
C LEU A 24 -8.99 -25.28 -2.66
N MET A 25 -9.99 -25.86 -3.32
CA MET A 25 -11.38 -25.39 -3.20
C MET A 25 -11.91 -25.52 -1.76
N GLY A 26 -11.70 -26.69 -1.14
CA GLY A 26 -12.12 -26.92 0.26
C GLY A 26 -11.37 -26.06 1.26
N MET A 27 -10.04 -25.92 1.07
CA MET A 27 -9.21 -25.05 1.91
C MET A 27 -9.62 -23.58 1.80
N THR A 28 -9.94 -23.11 0.59
CA THR A 28 -10.37 -21.73 0.34
C THR A 28 -11.69 -21.45 1.05
N MET A 29 -12.67 -22.35 0.96
CA MET A 29 -13.95 -22.19 1.68
C MET A 29 -13.75 -22.07 3.20
N GLN A 30 -12.87 -22.91 3.77
CA GLN A 30 -12.53 -22.83 5.18
C GLN A 30 -11.90 -21.47 5.50
N LEU A 31 -10.91 -21.05 4.70
CA LEU A 31 -10.19 -19.78 4.88
C LEU A 31 -11.11 -18.57 4.80
N GLU A 32 -12.01 -18.53 3.83
CA GLU A 32 -13.01 -17.47 3.69
C GLU A 32 -13.92 -17.40 4.92
N THR A 33 -14.30 -18.56 5.47
CA THR A 33 -15.20 -18.64 6.62
C THR A 33 -14.52 -18.28 7.94
N THR A 34 -13.35 -18.88 8.23
CA THR A 34 -12.69 -18.82 9.54
C THR A 34 -11.55 -17.81 9.60
N GLY A 35 -11.05 -17.35 8.45
CA GLY A 35 -9.83 -16.54 8.36
C GLY A 35 -8.55 -17.33 8.63
N THR A 36 -8.62 -18.67 8.72
CA THR A 36 -7.49 -19.54 9.06
C THR A 36 -7.51 -20.84 8.26
N VAL A 37 -6.32 -21.38 7.95
CA VAL A 37 -6.16 -22.70 7.35
C VAL A 37 -5.61 -23.66 8.39
N ASP A 38 -6.03 -24.93 8.35
CA ASP A 38 -5.43 -25.98 9.16
C ASP A 38 -3.91 -26.07 8.88
N PRO A 39 -3.03 -25.96 9.90
CA PRO A 39 -1.58 -26.05 9.73
C PRO A 39 -1.12 -27.34 9.04
N ALA A 40 -1.79 -28.47 9.26
CA ALA A 40 -1.45 -29.74 8.63
C ALA A 40 -1.75 -29.74 7.13
N LEU A 41 -2.88 -29.15 6.72
CA LEU A 41 -3.22 -28.96 5.31
C LEU A 41 -2.25 -27.99 4.63
N LEU A 42 -1.89 -26.90 5.32
CA LEU A 42 -0.92 -25.93 4.81
C LEU A 42 0.48 -26.55 4.63
N ALA A 43 0.91 -27.41 5.56
CA ALA A 43 2.16 -28.16 5.45
C ALA A 43 2.13 -29.15 4.27
N SER A 44 1.04 -29.92 4.14
CA SER A 44 0.85 -30.84 3.00
C SER A 44 0.87 -30.11 1.65
N LEU A 45 0.16 -28.98 1.56
CA LEU A 45 0.16 -28.15 0.36
C LEU A 45 1.56 -27.61 0.06
N THR A 46 2.31 -27.20 1.09
CA THR A 46 3.70 -26.74 0.93
C THR A 46 4.58 -27.81 0.33
N GLU A 47 4.51 -29.05 0.82
CA GLU A 47 5.29 -30.17 0.27
C GLU A 47 4.94 -30.44 -1.19
N GLN A 48 3.66 -30.40 -1.52
CA GLN A 48 3.18 -30.58 -2.90
C GLN A 48 3.61 -29.43 -3.82
N LEU A 49 3.67 -28.18 -3.32
CA LEU A 49 4.14 -27.00 -4.06
C LEU A 49 5.67 -26.82 -4.06
N ALA A 50 6.40 -27.54 -3.21
CA ALA A 50 7.86 -27.56 -3.24
C ALA A 50 8.39 -28.21 -4.52
N LEU A 51 7.62 -29.15 -5.09
CA LEU A 51 7.82 -29.72 -6.43
C LEU A 51 9.29 -30.07 -6.68
N SER A 52 9.85 -30.97 -5.86
CA SER A 52 11.27 -31.30 -5.75
C SER A 52 12.00 -31.52 -7.10
N ASP A 53 11.26 -31.86 -8.16
CA ASP A 53 11.75 -32.14 -9.52
C ASP A 53 11.10 -31.28 -10.64
N GLY A 54 10.25 -30.30 -10.33
CA GLY A 54 9.46 -29.59 -11.35
C GLY A 54 10.31 -28.73 -12.29
N LEU A 55 10.97 -27.72 -11.71
CA LEU A 55 11.80 -26.74 -12.39
C LEU A 55 12.95 -26.30 -11.47
N ALA A 56 13.79 -27.25 -11.05
CA ALA A 56 14.88 -27.00 -10.09
C ALA A 56 15.80 -25.81 -10.50
N ASP A 57 16.01 -25.61 -11.81
CA ASP A 57 16.82 -24.53 -12.35
C ASP A 57 16.01 -23.25 -12.69
N GLU A 58 14.67 -23.30 -12.70
CA GLU A 58 13.78 -22.15 -12.98
C GLU A 58 12.92 -21.84 -11.74
N ARG A 59 13.60 -21.51 -10.64
CA ARG A 59 12.97 -21.36 -9.31
C ARG A 59 11.85 -20.33 -9.31
N LEU A 60 12.07 -19.13 -9.85
CA LEU A 60 11.06 -18.07 -9.80
C LEU A 60 9.93 -18.30 -10.80
N THR A 61 10.23 -18.90 -11.96
CA THR A 61 9.20 -19.32 -12.91
C THR A 61 8.27 -20.37 -12.29
N GLN A 62 8.83 -21.36 -11.57
CA GLN A 62 8.05 -22.32 -10.79
C GLN A 62 7.15 -21.63 -9.77
N ARG A 63 7.68 -20.67 -9.01
CA ARG A 63 6.91 -19.92 -8.01
C ARG A 63 5.80 -19.08 -8.66
N VAL A 64 6.06 -18.44 -9.80
CA VAL A 64 5.03 -17.68 -10.55
C VAL A 64 3.88 -18.59 -10.99
N LEU A 65 4.18 -19.76 -11.56
CA LEU A 65 3.15 -20.74 -11.95
C LEU A 65 2.31 -21.20 -10.75
N ALA A 66 2.97 -21.57 -9.65
CA ALA A 66 2.29 -21.98 -8.43
C ALA A 66 1.42 -20.86 -7.85
N LEU A 67 1.93 -19.62 -7.86
CA LEU A 67 1.25 -18.46 -7.32
C LEU A 67 0.04 -18.04 -8.16
N LEU A 68 0.10 -18.16 -9.49
CA LEU A 68 -1.06 -17.96 -10.36
C LEU A 68 -2.20 -18.92 -9.99
N VAL A 69 -1.89 -20.20 -9.81
CA VAL A 69 -2.89 -21.21 -9.41
C VAL A 69 -3.47 -20.92 -8.03
N LEU A 70 -2.63 -20.55 -7.07
CA LEU A 70 -3.10 -20.16 -5.74
C LEU A 70 -4.02 -18.95 -5.81
N ALA A 71 -3.63 -17.89 -6.52
CA ALA A 71 -4.39 -16.65 -6.61
C ALA A 71 -5.69 -16.78 -7.41
N GLN A 72 -5.77 -17.75 -8.33
CA GLN A 72 -7.02 -18.14 -9.00
C GLN A 72 -8.06 -18.73 -8.03
N ASN A 73 -7.64 -19.15 -6.83
CA ASN A 73 -8.52 -19.74 -5.81
C ASN A 73 -8.65 -18.80 -4.60
N SER A 74 -7.54 -18.35 -4.04
CA SER A 74 -7.49 -17.46 -2.87
C SER A 74 -6.28 -16.51 -2.94
N ALA A 75 -6.55 -15.21 -3.00
CA ALA A 75 -5.51 -14.18 -2.96
C ALA A 75 -4.79 -14.15 -1.61
N GLY A 76 -5.49 -14.42 -0.51
CA GLY A 76 -4.92 -14.48 0.83
C GLY A 76 -3.92 -15.63 1.00
N LEU A 77 -4.30 -16.84 0.57
CA LEU A 77 -3.39 -17.99 0.57
C LEU A 77 -2.19 -17.76 -0.36
N ALA A 78 -2.43 -17.22 -1.56
CA ALA A 78 -1.36 -16.84 -2.48
C ALA A 78 -0.40 -15.84 -1.82
N SER A 79 -0.92 -14.81 -1.14
CA SER A 79 -0.10 -13.80 -0.47
C SER A 79 0.71 -14.36 0.70
N GLN A 80 0.16 -15.34 1.45
CA GLN A 80 0.89 -16.06 2.50
C GLN A 80 2.11 -16.81 1.94
N PHE A 81 1.93 -17.54 0.82
CA PHE A 81 3.02 -18.22 0.12
C PHE A 81 3.99 -17.25 -0.54
N ALA A 82 3.52 -16.14 -1.10
CA ALA A 82 4.37 -15.10 -1.67
C ALA A 82 5.31 -14.51 -0.61
N ALA A 83 4.80 -14.20 0.60
CA ALA A 83 5.62 -13.72 1.72
C ALA A 83 6.68 -14.76 2.13
N ARG A 84 6.30 -16.04 2.19
CA ARG A 84 7.22 -17.14 2.47
C ARG A 84 8.34 -17.23 1.41
N TRP A 85 7.97 -17.25 0.14
CA TRP A 85 8.91 -17.46 -0.97
C TRP A 85 9.83 -16.26 -1.22
N GLN A 86 9.44 -15.05 -0.80
CA GLN A 86 10.35 -13.90 -0.77
C GLN A 86 11.56 -14.16 0.13
N VAL A 87 11.33 -14.71 1.33
CA VAL A 87 12.41 -15.00 2.28
C VAL A 87 13.20 -16.23 1.85
N GLU A 88 12.55 -17.27 1.33
CA GLU A 88 13.25 -18.43 0.77
C GLU A 88 14.19 -18.03 -0.38
N ASP A 89 13.75 -17.15 -1.29
CA ASP A 89 14.58 -16.63 -2.37
C ASP A 89 15.81 -15.88 -1.82
N ALA A 90 15.62 -15.06 -0.78
CA ALA A 90 16.72 -14.36 -0.12
C ALA A 90 17.71 -15.34 0.56
N VAL A 91 17.22 -16.38 1.24
CA VAL A 91 18.05 -17.42 1.86
C VAL A 91 18.81 -18.22 0.82
N ALA A 92 18.15 -18.61 -0.27
CA ALA A 92 18.79 -19.36 -1.34
C ALA A 92 19.87 -18.52 -2.06
N THR A 93 19.65 -17.20 -2.20
CA THR A 93 20.57 -16.28 -2.86
C THR A 93 21.76 -15.88 -1.97
N PHE A 94 21.51 -15.52 -0.71
CA PHE A 94 22.53 -14.92 0.18
C PHE A 94 22.96 -15.80 1.36
N GLY A 95 22.24 -16.89 1.62
CA GLY A 95 22.51 -17.78 2.74
C GLY A 95 23.73 -18.67 2.52
N THR A 96 24.41 -19.01 3.61
CA THR A 96 25.47 -20.03 3.61
C THR A 96 24.90 -21.43 3.34
N PRO A 97 25.72 -22.43 2.95
CA PRO A 97 25.25 -23.80 2.79
C PRO A 97 24.51 -24.34 4.02
N GLN A 98 24.99 -24.01 5.23
CA GLN A 98 24.34 -24.40 6.49
C GLN A 98 22.98 -23.72 6.68
N GLN A 99 22.89 -22.41 6.37
CA GLN A 99 21.61 -21.69 6.45
C GLN A 99 20.61 -22.24 5.44
N ARG A 100 21.03 -22.55 4.21
CA ARG A 100 20.15 -23.17 3.21
C ARG A 100 19.60 -24.51 3.69
N GLN A 101 20.45 -25.36 4.26
CA GLN A 101 20.03 -26.64 4.81
C GLN A 101 19.07 -26.48 6.01
N GLN A 102 19.27 -25.45 6.83
CA GLN A 102 18.46 -25.19 8.01
C GLN A 102 17.08 -24.58 7.66
N TYR A 103 17.04 -23.65 6.70
CA TYR A 103 15.88 -22.81 6.46
C TYR A 103 15.05 -23.22 5.24
N LEU A 104 15.64 -23.84 4.22
CA LEU A 104 14.92 -24.24 3.00
C LEU A 104 14.27 -25.62 3.18
N THR A 105 13.40 -25.73 4.20
CA THR A 105 12.65 -26.94 4.51
C THR A 105 11.14 -26.69 4.35
N PRO A 106 10.34 -27.71 4.03
CA PRO A 106 8.88 -27.54 3.94
C PRO A 106 8.25 -27.05 5.26
N GLN A 107 8.82 -27.42 6.41
CA GLN A 107 8.29 -27.04 7.72
C GLN A 107 8.53 -25.57 8.10
N THR A 108 9.54 -24.92 7.51
CA THR A 108 9.89 -23.54 7.86
C THR A 108 8.90 -22.57 7.22
N THR A 109 8.23 -21.74 8.02
CA THR A 109 7.38 -20.65 7.53
C THR A 109 8.02 -19.31 7.84
N PHE A 110 8.01 -18.40 6.87
CA PHE A 110 8.69 -17.12 7.03
C PHE A 110 7.72 -15.96 7.17
N GLY A 111 8.09 -15.03 8.05
CA GLY A 111 7.50 -13.70 8.13
C GLY A 111 8.51 -12.63 7.70
N LEU A 112 7.98 -11.56 7.12
CA LEU A 112 8.75 -10.44 6.60
C LEU A 112 7.91 -9.16 6.69
N ALA A 113 8.54 -8.02 6.92
CA ALA A 113 7.86 -6.73 6.85
C ALA A 113 7.29 -6.45 5.45
N ALA A 114 6.10 -5.86 5.37
CA ALA A 114 5.54 -5.36 4.13
C ALA A 114 6.41 -4.24 3.48
N LEU A 115 6.31 -4.07 2.16
CA LEU A 115 7.14 -3.21 1.31
C LEU A 115 6.26 -2.24 0.47
N PRO A 116 6.77 -1.14 -0.11
CA PRO A 116 8.01 -0.46 0.17
C PRO A 116 7.80 0.45 1.38
N PHE A 117 8.76 0.32 2.28
CA PHE A 117 9.14 1.24 3.32
C PHE A 117 8.53 2.67 3.31
N ARG A 118 7.40 2.87 4.02
CA ARG A 118 7.34 3.84 5.15
C ARG A 118 7.86 3.23 6.46
N VAL A 119 8.10 1.91 6.44
CA VAL A 119 8.45 1.07 7.59
C VAL A 119 9.88 1.33 8.14
N THR A 120 10.68 2.25 7.59
CA THR A 120 12.07 2.54 8.01
C THR A 120 12.06 3.77 8.88
N ASP A 121 11.13 4.69 8.62
CA ASP A 121 10.85 5.79 9.52
C ASP A 121 10.08 5.29 10.76
N SER A 122 9.49 4.08 10.71
CA SER A 122 8.76 3.47 11.84
C SER A 122 9.37 2.21 12.45
N SER A 123 10.17 1.41 11.73
CA SER A 123 10.85 0.23 12.27
C SER A 123 12.24 0.58 12.74
N THR A 124 12.38 0.69 14.05
CA THR A 124 13.56 1.23 14.71
C THR A 124 14.47 0.13 15.24
N VAL A 125 14.56 -1.01 14.55
CA VAL A 125 15.33 -2.16 15.06
C VAL A 125 16.82 -1.84 15.00
N LYS A 126 17.45 -1.79 16.18
CA LYS A 126 18.88 -1.58 16.36
C LYS A 126 19.54 -2.88 16.78
N ALA A 127 20.69 -3.16 16.19
CA ALA A 127 21.56 -4.25 16.56
C ALA A 127 22.70 -3.71 17.43
N THR A 128 22.66 -3.97 18.73
CA THR A 128 23.71 -3.57 19.69
C THR A 128 24.77 -4.67 19.77
N PRO A 129 26.08 -4.36 19.63
CA PRO A 129 27.12 -5.38 19.69
C PRO A 129 27.25 -5.95 21.10
N VAL A 130 27.39 -7.27 21.19
CA VAL A 130 27.68 -8.01 22.42
C VAL A 130 28.75 -9.07 22.17
N THR A 131 29.35 -9.64 23.21
CA THR A 131 30.47 -10.60 23.08
C THR A 131 30.16 -11.79 22.15
N ALA A 132 28.91 -12.25 22.11
CA ALA A 132 28.48 -13.40 21.30
C ALA A 132 27.91 -13.02 19.92
N GLY A 133 27.89 -11.73 19.55
CA GLY A 133 27.29 -11.24 18.31
C GLY A 133 26.53 -9.93 18.53
N TRP A 134 25.20 -9.98 18.42
CA TRP A 134 24.31 -8.83 18.46
C TRP A 134 23.13 -9.06 19.40
N GLN A 135 22.55 -7.97 19.90
CA GLN A 135 21.23 -7.94 20.52
C GLN A 135 20.33 -7.01 19.72
N LEU A 136 19.22 -7.54 19.22
CA LEU A 136 18.23 -6.79 18.45
C LEU A 136 17.14 -6.25 19.37
N THR A 137 16.91 -4.93 19.30
CA THR A 137 15.84 -4.26 20.04
C THR A 137 15.12 -3.25 19.15
N GLY A 138 13.79 -3.28 19.18
CA GLY A 138 12.95 -2.34 18.44
C GLY A 138 11.63 -2.99 18.02
N THR A 139 10.97 -2.39 17.03
CA THR A 139 9.73 -2.91 16.46
C THR A 139 9.88 -3.01 14.96
N VAL A 140 9.46 -4.12 14.37
CA VAL A 140 9.23 -4.26 12.94
C VAL A 140 7.73 -4.08 12.71
N LYS A 141 7.34 -3.11 11.90
CA LYS A 141 5.92 -2.83 11.62
C LYS A 141 5.38 -3.72 10.49
N ALA A 142 4.09 -4.05 10.56
CA ALA A 142 3.34 -4.73 9.50
C ALA A 142 4.07 -5.98 8.94
N VAL A 143 4.44 -6.90 9.83
CA VAL A 143 5.06 -8.17 9.49
C VAL A 143 4.00 -9.12 8.95
N LEU A 144 4.18 -9.55 7.70
CA LEU A 144 3.39 -10.57 7.04
C LEU A 144 3.67 -11.92 7.70
N ASN A 145 2.62 -12.75 7.79
CA ASN A 145 2.64 -14.05 8.49
C ASN A 145 2.99 -13.94 9.99
N ALA A 146 2.78 -12.77 10.61
CA ALA A 146 3.04 -12.60 12.03
C ALA A 146 2.19 -13.57 12.87
N GLY A 147 2.85 -14.26 13.81
CA GLY A 147 2.23 -15.30 14.64
C GLY A 147 1.99 -16.64 13.94
N GLN A 148 2.19 -16.71 12.62
CA GLN A 148 2.10 -17.96 11.82
C GLN A 148 3.49 -18.43 11.33
N ALA A 149 4.46 -17.53 11.29
CA ALA A 149 5.83 -17.80 10.89
C ALA A 149 6.65 -18.50 12.01
N THR A 150 7.50 -19.45 11.64
CA THR A 150 8.53 -20.02 12.53
C THR A 150 9.76 -19.14 12.61
N ASP A 151 10.05 -18.39 11.54
CA ASP A 151 11.24 -17.55 11.41
C ASP A 151 10.90 -16.21 10.74
N TYR A 152 11.54 -15.13 11.18
CA TYR A 152 11.38 -13.78 10.66
C TYR A 152 12.67 -13.29 10.03
N LEU A 153 12.58 -12.73 8.82
CA LEU A 153 13.65 -11.95 8.23
C LEU A 153 13.56 -10.50 8.73
N VAL A 154 14.52 -10.10 9.57
CA VAL A 154 14.57 -8.79 10.22
C VAL A 154 15.74 -7.98 9.68
N LEU A 155 15.45 -6.76 9.20
CA LEU A 155 16.48 -5.76 8.93
C LEU A 155 16.75 -4.96 10.22
N ALA A 156 18.02 -4.77 10.57
CA ALA A 156 18.43 -3.99 11.73
C ALA A 156 19.59 -3.04 11.40
N GLN A 157 19.58 -1.87 12.04
CA GLN A 157 20.69 -0.91 11.97
C GLN A 157 21.85 -1.40 12.85
N THR A 158 23.01 -1.58 12.23
CA THR A 158 24.25 -2.01 12.88
C THR A 158 25.24 -0.85 12.91
N PRO A 159 25.96 -0.58 14.02
CA PRO A 159 27.01 0.42 14.07
C PRO A 159 28.15 0.14 13.06
N PRO A 160 28.78 1.16 12.46
CA PRO A 160 28.51 2.60 12.59
C PRO A 160 27.54 3.10 11.50
N ASP A 161 26.29 2.63 11.50
CA ASP A 161 25.21 2.99 10.54
C ASP A 161 25.18 2.20 9.23
N ALA A 162 25.50 0.92 9.30
CA ALA A 162 25.24 -0.03 8.22
C ALA A 162 23.92 -0.81 8.47
N ALA A 163 23.42 -1.53 7.46
CA ALA A 163 22.24 -2.39 7.60
C ALA A 163 22.65 -3.88 7.64
N GLY A 164 22.14 -4.62 8.62
CA GLY A 164 22.26 -6.08 8.72
C GLY A 164 20.90 -6.77 8.53
N ALA A 165 20.90 -7.92 7.87
CA ALA A 165 19.72 -8.78 7.74
C ALA A 165 19.91 -10.02 8.62
N PHE A 166 18.91 -10.36 9.43
CA PHE A 166 18.98 -11.42 10.43
C PHE A 166 17.76 -12.33 10.37
N MET A 167 17.98 -13.63 10.43
CA MET A 167 16.96 -14.65 10.61
C MET A 167 16.73 -14.89 12.10
N ILE A 168 15.53 -14.56 12.57
CA ILE A 168 15.14 -14.61 13.98
C ILE A 168 14.00 -15.60 14.17
N LYS A 169 14.15 -16.55 15.12
CA LYS A 169 13.10 -17.52 15.38
C LYS A 169 11.93 -16.88 16.12
N ALA A 170 10.73 -17.33 15.82
CA ALA A 170 9.50 -16.84 16.45
C ALA A 170 9.38 -17.21 17.93
N ASP A 171 9.94 -18.36 18.34
CA ASP A 171 9.94 -18.85 19.72
C ASP A 171 11.10 -18.32 20.57
N GLN A 172 11.94 -17.46 19.99
CA GLN A 172 13.12 -16.94 20.66
C GLN A 172 12.74 -15.94 21.76
N ALA A 173 13.42 -16.03 22.91
CA ALA A 173 13.19 -15.11 24.02
C ALA A 173 13.37 -13.64 23.58
N GLY A 174 12.37 -12.81 23.90
CA GLY A 174 12.32 -11.40 23.55
C GLY A 174 11.60 -11.08 22.23
N VAL A 175 11.09 -12.09 21.52
CA VAL A 175 10.24 -11.92 20.32
C VAL A 175 8.77 -11.95 20.76
N GLU A 176 8.05 -10.86 20.48
CA GLU A 176 6.63 -10.72 20.83
C GLU A 176 5.83 -10.24 19.61
N ILE A 177 4.68 -10.87 19.35
CA ILE A 177 3.72 -10.35 18.38
C ILE A 177 3.01 -9.14 19.01
N GLY A 178 3.11 -8.01 18.33
CA GLY A 178 2.50 -6.75 18.72
C GLY A 178 1.10 -6.59 18.14
N ASN A 179 0.78 -5.36 17.74
CA ASN A 179 -0.56 -4.97 17.32
C ASN A 179 -0.93 -5.62 15.97
N PRO A 180 -2.04 -6.38 15.89
CA PRO A 180 -2.58 -6.86 14.63
C PRO A 180 -3.06 -5.70 13.74
N VAL A 181 -2.89 -5.84 12.43
CA VAL A 181 -3.37 -4.92 11.40
C VAL A 181 -4.57 -5.57 10.71
N PRO A 182 -5.80 -5.09 10.93
CA PRO A 182 -6.96 -5.62 10.23
C PRO A 182 -6.89 -5.28 8.75
N LEU A 183 -7.04 -6.29 7.90
CA LEU A 183 -6.99 -6.15 6.45
C LEU A 183 -8.39 -6.00 5.85
N LEU A 184 -8.49 -5.24 4.76
CA LEU A 184 -9.72 -5.11 3.98
C LEU A 184 -10.06 -6.42 3.24
N GLY A 185 -9.05 -7.07 2.67
CA GLY A 185 -9.11 -8.39 2.02
C GLY A 185 -7.92 -9.27 2.42
N LEU A 186 -7.54 -10.20 1.55
CA LEU A 186 -6.46 -11.17 1.74
C LEU A 186 -6.68 -12.07 2.97
N ARG A 187 -7.91 -12.57 3.13
CA ARG A 187 -8.31 -13.41 4.27
C ARG A 187 -7.35 -14.60 4.40
N GLY A 188 -6.89 -14.84 5.63
CA GLY A 188 -5.85 -15.84 5.93
C GLY A 188 -4.45 -15.27 6.14
N LEU A 189 -4.15 -14.12 5.53
CA LEU A 189 -2.88 -13.43 5.74
C LEU A 189 -2.91 -12.71 7.10
N SER A 190 -2.00 -13.11 7.99
CA SER A 190 -1.79 -12.40 9.26
C SER A 190 -0.81 -11.26 9.07
N VAL A 191 -1.15 -10.07 9.56
CA VAL A 191 -0.26 -8.90 9.58
C VAL A 191 -0.28 -8.31 10.98
N ALA A 192 0.89 -8.17 11.60
CA ALA A 192 1.02 -7.53 12.90
C ALA A 192 2.41 -6.92 13.08
N ASP A 193 2.56 -6.05 14.07
CA ASP A 193 3.88 -5.63 14.50
C ASP A 193 4.65 -6.79 15.15
N LEU A 194 5.97 -6.78 15.04
CA LEU A 194 6.89 -7.68 15.75
C LEU A 194 7.77 -6.85 16.69
N LYS A 195 7.64 -7.06 17.99
CA LYS A 195 8.45 -6.38 19.00
C LYS A 195 9.63 -7.27 19.39
N LEU A 196 10.82 -6.69 19.38
CA LEU A 196 12.07 -7.35 19.73
C LEU A 196 12.66 -6.66 20.96
N THR A 197 12.93 -7.43 22.01
CA THR A 197 13.52 -6.96 23.27
C THR A 197 14.80 -7.73 23.56
N ALA A 198 15.96 -7.14 23.24
CA ALA A 198 17.28 -7.72 23.47
C ALA A 198 17.45 -9.14 22.90
N VAL A 199 16.87 -9.40 21.72
CA VAL A 199 16.89 -10.72 21.08
C VAL A 199 18.30 -11.05 20.59
N PRO A 200 18.94 -12.14 21.04
CA PRO A 200 20.32 -12.44 20.65
C PRO A 200 20.41 -12.88 19.19
N ALA A 201 21.33 -12.30 18.42
CA ALA A 201 21.60 -12.70 17.04
C ALA A 201 23.10 -12.93 16.85
N THR A 202 23.47 -14.13 16.41
CA THR A 202 24.86 -14.52 16.17
C THR A 202 25.21 -14.41 14.68
N ALA A 203 26.46 -14.67 14.32
CA ALA A 203 26.87 -14.77 12.91
C ALA A 203 26.07 -15.84 12.14
N ALA A 204 25.56 -16.89 12.80
CA ALA A 204 24.73 -17.90 12.17
C ALA A 204 23.33 -17.37 11.78
N ASN A 205 22.83 -16.35 12.48
CA ASN A 205 21.56 -15.69 12.17
C ASN A 205 21.69 -14.68 11.03
N GLN A 206 22.89 -14.18 10.76
CA GLN A 206 23.11 -13.12 9.77
C GLN A 206 22.96 -13.66 8.35
N LEU A 207 22.01 -13.11 7.59
CA LEU A 207 21.80 -13.46 6.19
C LEU A 207 22.63 -12.53 5.29
N GLY A 208 23.54 -13.09 4.51
CA GLY A 208 24.47 -12.33 3.69
C GLY A 208 25.57 -11.61 4.51
N GLN A 209 26.20 -10.62 3.89
CA GLN A 209 27.32 -9.88 4.51
C GLN A 209 26.83 -8.74 5.41
N LEU A 210 27.52 -8.54 6.53
CA LEU A 210 27.24 -7.45 7.46
C LEU A 210 27.43 -6.11 6.74
N GLY A 211 26.49 -5.18 6.94
CA GLY A 211 26.48 -3.90 6.25
C GLY A 211 26.00 -3.95 4.79
N ARG A 212 25.66 -5.13 4.27
CA ARG A 212 25.03 -5.33 2.96
C ARG A 212 23.57 -5.79 3.08
N GLY A 213 22.94 -5.65 4.25
CA GLY A 213 21.55 -6.06 4.49
C GLY A 213 20.54 -5.40 3.54
N GLN A 214 20.81 -4.18 3.08
CA GLN A 214 19.99 -3.51 2.06
C GLN A 214 19.88 -4.30 0.76
N ARG A 215 20.93 -5.03 0.33
CA ARG A 215 20.88 -5.85 -0.89
C ARG A 215 19.95 -7.04 -0.74
N VAL A 216 19.95 -7.66 0.45
CA VAL A 216 19.04 -8.76 0.78
C VAL A 216 17.60 -8.26 0.71
N LEU A 217 17.34 -7.09 1.29
CA LEU A 217 16.02 -6.46 1.25
C LEU A 217 15.59 -6.09 -0.16
N GLN A 218 16.45 -5.45 -0.96
CA GLN A 218 16.15 -5.07 -2.34
C GLN A 218 15.79 -6.30 -3.20
N ARG A 219 16.48 -7.43 -3.00
CA ARG A 219 16.13 -8.69 -3.67
C ARG A 219 14.76 -9.19 -3.22
N ALA A 220 14.49 -9.24 -1.91
CA ALA A 220 13.20 -9.64 -1.38
C ALA A 220 12.07 -8.74 -1.90
N GLN A 221 12.32 -7.43 -2.02
CA GLN A 221 11.39 -6.45 -2.57
C GLN A 221 11.06 -6.69 -4.04
N ALA A 222 12.09 -6.91 -4.87
CA ALA A 222 11.87 -7.23 -6.28
C ALA A 222 11.04 -8.51 -6.45
N VAL A 223 11.26 -9.53 -5.60
CA VAL A 223 10.45 -10.75 -5.59
C VAL A 223 9.02 -10.48 -5.14
N GLY A 224 8.84 -9.69 -4.08
CA GLY A 224 7.51 -9.32 -3.59
C GLY A 224 6.70 -8.58 -4.64
N GLN A 225 7.31 -7.62 -5.34
CA GLN A 225 6.70 -6.87 -6.43
C GLN A 225 6.32 -7.77 -7.61
N LEU A 226 7.23 -8.68 -8.02
CA LEU A 226 6.94 -9.72 -9.01
C LEU A 226 5.70 -10.54 -8.58
N PHE A 227 5.67 -11.01 -7.33
CA PHE A 227 4.58 -11.83 -6.82
C PHE A 227 3.26 -11.08 -6.68
N ALA A 228 3.25 -9.81 -6.30
CA ALA A 228 2.02 -9.02 -6.24
C ALA A 228 1.39 -8.83 -7.63
N ALA A 229 2.21 -8.60 -8.66
CA ALA A 229 1.73 -8.59 -10.05
C ALA A 229 1.14 -9.96 -10.45
N THR A 230 1.79 -11.05 -10.04
CA THR A 230 1.28 -12.42 -10.28
C THR A 230 -0.04 -12.69 -9.56
N VAL A 231 -0.17 -12.29 -8.29
CA VAL A 231 -1.43 -12.42 -7.53
C VAL A 231 -2.53 -11.62 -8.22
N THR A 232 -2.22 -10.40 -8.69
CA THR A 232 -3.18 -9.57 -9.42
C THR A 232 -3.69 -10.27 -10.68
N ALA A 233 -2.81 -10.90 -11.47
CA ALA A 233 -3.19 -11.66 -12.65
C ALA A 233 -4.11 -12.85 -12.31
N GLY A 234 -3.75 -13.62 -11.28
CA GLY A 234 -4.54 -14.78 -10.83
C GLY A 234 -5.92 -14.38 -10.31
N VAL A 235 -6.02 -13.28 -9.54
CA VAL A 235 -7.30 -12.74 -9.07
C VAL A 235 -8.16 -12.27 -10.23
N TRP A 236 -7.59 -11.66 -11.27
CA TRP A 236 -8.37 -11.26 -12.45
C TRP A 236 -8.87 -12.45 -13.26
N GLN A 237 -8.07 -13.51 -13.36
CA GLN A 237 -8.54 -14.77 -13.93
C GLN A 237 -9.75 -15.30 -13.13
N HIS A 238 -9.64 -15.36 -11.79
CA HIS A 238 -10.75 -15.75 -10.91
C HIS A 238 -11.99 -14.87 -11.11
N ALA A 239 -11.83 -13.54 -11.11
CA ALA A 239 -12.94 -12.60 -11.28
C ALA A 239 -13.68 -12.82 -12.60
N THR A 240 -12.95 -13.02 -13.71
CA THR A 240 -13.58 -13.29 -15.01
C THR A 240 -14.33 -14.63 -15.04
N ASP A 241 -13.82 -15.64 -14.34
CA ASP A 241 -14.49 -16.94 -14.23
C ASP A 241 -15.76 -16.85 -13.36
N GLN A 242 -15.72 -16.10 -12.26
CA GLN A 242 -16.92 -15.81 -11.45
C GLN A 242 -17.99 -15.06 -12.26
N VAL A 243 -17.60 -14.06 -13.05
CA VAL A 243 -18.54 -13.34 -13.93
C VAL A 243 -19.17 -14.30 -14.94
N ARG A 244 -18.39 -15.19 -15.58
CA ARG A 244 -18.95 -16.17 -16.53
C ARG A 244 -19.94 -17.13 -15.88
N GLN A 245 -19.73 -17.47 -14.61
CA GLN A 245 -20.61 -18.39 -13.88
C GLN A 245 -21.88 -17.71 -13.36
N LEU A 246 -21.80 -16.44 -12.96
CA LEU A 246 -22.87 -15.73 -12.25
C LEU A 246 -23.59 -14.66 -13.09
N ALA A 247 -23.13 -14.40 -14.31
CA ALA A 247 -23.75 -13.39 -15.17
C ALA A 247 -25.24 -13.69 -15.42
N LEU A 248 -26.05 -12.63 -15.43
CA LEU A 248 -27.48 -12.73 -15.74
C LEU A 248 -27.75 -13.19 -17.18
N ALA A 249 -26.83 -12.89 -18.10
CA ALA A 249 -26.88 -13.34 -19.48
C ALA A 249 -26.09 -14.64 -19.65
N GLU A 250 -26.60 -15.57 -20.47
CA GLU A 250 -25.92 -16.84 -20.78
C GLU A 250 -24.49 -16.64 -21.31
N GLN A 251 -24.23 -15.51 -21.96
CA GLN A 251 -22.89 -15.10 -22.38
C GLN A 251 -22.66 -13.64 -21.99
N PRO A 252 -21.78 -13.35 -21.01
CA PRO A 252 -21.42 -11.97 -20.71
C PRO A 252 -20.75 -11.32 -21.92
N PRO A 253 -21.01 -10.04 -22.19
CA PRO A 253 -20.47 -9.36 -23.36
C PRO A 253 -18.94 -9.31 -23.29
N LEU A 254 -18.27 -9.77 -24.35
CA LEU A 254 -16.81 -9.76 -24.44
C LEU A 254 -16.22 -8.35 -24.27
N THR A 255 -16.96 -7.31 -24.68
CA THR A 255 -16.56 -5.91 -24.48
C THR A 255 -16.42 -5.53 -23.01
N ALA A 256 -17.21 -6.12 -22.12
CA ALA A 256 -17.10 -5.89 -20.68
C ALA A 256 -15.97 -6.72 -20.05
N LEU A 257 -15.73 -7.94 -20.55
CA LEU A 257 -14.62 -8.78 -20.09
C LEU A 257 -13.24 -8.35 -20.63
N ALA A 258 -13.21 -7.67 -21.79
CA ALA A 258 -11.98 -7.35 -22.51
C ALA A 258 -10.92 -6.61 -21.67
N PRO A 259 -11.26 -5.59 -20.85
CA PRO A 259 -10.26 -4.93 -20.00
C PRO A 259 -9.59 -5.87 -19.01
N ALA A 260 -10.36 -6.75 -18.35
CA ALA A 260 -9.82 -7.73 -17.41
C ALA A 260 -8.95 -8.77 -18.13
N LEU A 261 -9.40 -9.29 -19.27
CA LEU A 261 -8.63 -10.26 -20.06
C LEU A 261 -7.31 -9.67 -20.60
N ALA A 262 -7.34 -8.42 -21.06
CA ALA A 262 -6.16 -7.70 -21.53
C ALA A 262 -5.16 -7.45 -20.37
N LEU A 263 -5.67 -7.07 -19.19
CA LEU A 263 -4.86 -6.90 -17.99
C LEU A 263 -4.19 -8.21 -17.56
N THR A 264 -4.94 -9.30 -17.46
CA THR A 264 -4.40 -10.63 -17.12
C THR A 264 -3.30 -11.03 -18.10
N ALA A 265 -3.54 -10.92 -19.41
CA ALA A 265 -2.56 -11.28 -20.43
C ALA A 265 -1.27 -10.46 -20.35
N SER A 266 -1.40 -9.16 -20.10
CA SER A 266 -0.27 -8.24 -19.98
C SER A 266 0.56 -8.54 -18.73
N LEU A 267 -0.11 -8.83 -17.61
CA LEU A 267 0.55 -9.17 -16.35
C LEU A 267 1.25 -10.51 -16.44
N GLU A 268 0.58 -11.56 -16.92
CA GLU A 268 1.17 -12.89 -17.10
C GLU A 268 2.45 -12.81 -17.95
N THR A 269 2.40 -12.13 -19.09
CA THR A 269 3.59 -11.91 -19.94
C THR A 269 4.71 -11.21 -19.18
N SER A 270 4.38 -10.15 -18.43
CA SER A 270 5.36 -9.34 -17.69
C SER A 270 6.02 -10.13 -16.55
N VAL A 271 5.24 -10.89 -15.77
CA VAL A 271 5.77 -11.66 -14.63
C VAL A 271 6.58 -12.86 -15.09
N PHE A 272 6.21 -13.53 -16.18
CA PHE A 272 7.03 -14.60 -16.75
C PHE A 272 8.36 -14.07 -17.29
N ASN A 273 8.35 -12.95 -17.99
CA ASN A 273 9.59 -12.31 -18.47
C ASN A 273 10.51 -11.92 -17.30
N ALA A 274 9.98 -11.33 -16.22
CA ALA A 274 10.75 -10.99 -15.04
C ALA A 274 11.29 -12.24 -14.30
N ALA A 275 10.48 -13.28 -14.14
CA ALA A 275 10.90 -14.53 -13.53
C ALA A 275 12.01 -15.21 -14.34
N GLN A 276 11.85 -15.28 -15.66
CA GLN A 276 12.85 -15.87 -16.54
C GLN A 276 14.17 -15.08 -16.53
N GLN A 277 14.12 -13.74 -16.52
CA GLN A 277 15.33 -12.94 -16.34
C GLN A 277 16.07 -13.31 -15.05
N ALA A 278 15.34 -13.50 -13.95
CA ALA A 278 15.94 -13.87 -12.69
C ALA A 278 16.53 -15.28 -12.69
N ASP A 279 15.83 -16.24 -13.30
CA ASP A 279 16.28 -17.63 -13.43
C ASP A 279 17.48 -17.76 -14.39
N ASP A 280 17.61 -16.86 -15.37
CA ASP A 280 18.76 -16.74 -16.28
C ASP A 280 19.96 -15.96 -15.66
N ASP A 281 19.95 -15.67 -14.35
CA ASP A 281 20.91 -14.81 -13.65
C ASP A 281 21.06 -13.39 -14.26
N ARG A 282 20.03 -12.89 -14.94
CA ARG A 282 19.95 -11.51 -15.43
C ARG A 282 19.30 -10.58 -14.40
N GLY A 283 19.60 -9.29 -14.52
CA GLY A 283 18.93 -8.27 -13.72
C GLY A 283 17.44 -8.23 -14.04
N PHE A 284 16.59 -8.52 -13.05
CA PHE A 284 15.13 -8.63 -13.21
C PHE A 284 14.34 -7.58 -12.40
N THR A 285 15.02 -6.84 -11.51
CA THR A 285 14.40 -5.87 -10.60
C THR A 285 13.52 -4.87 -11.33
N ASP A 286 14.00 -4.33 -12.46
CA ASP A 286 13.28 -3.35 -13.27
C ASP A 286 11.98 -3.93 -13.84
N ALA A 287 12.06 -5.15 -14.38
CA ALA A 287 10.92 -5.84 -14.95
C ALA A 287 9.88 -6.15 -13.86
N ALA A 288 10.32 -6.58 -12.67
CA ALA A 288 9.44 -6.82 -11.53
C ALA A 288 8.76 -5.54 -11.02
N GLN A 289 9.50 -4.44 -10.90
CA GLN A 289 8.96 -3.14 -10.47
C GLN A 289 7.93 -2.58 -11.45
N LEU A 290 8.22 -2.63 -12.75
CA LEU A 290 7.29 -2.17 -13.78
C LEU A 290 6.02 -3.03 -13.84
N ALA A 291 6.16 -4.36 -13.70
CA ALA A 291 5.01 -5.26 -13.63
C ALA A 291 4.12 -4.93 -12.42
N ALA A 292 4.72 -4.70 -11.24
CA ALA A 292 4.00 -4.32 -10.03
C ALA A 292 3.33 -2.94 -10.15
N LEU A 293 4.02 -1.96 -10.74
CA LEU A 293 3.47 -0.62 -10.98
C LEU A 293 2.24 -0.70 -11.88
N PHE A 294 2.34 -1.40 -13.00
CA PHE A 294 1.22 -1.61 -13.92
C PHE A 294 0.07 -2.34 -13.24
N ALA A 295 0.36 -3.41 -12.48
CA ALA A 295 -0.63 -4.13 -11.69
C ALA A 295 -1.36 -3.19 -10.73
N SER A 296 -0.62 -2.40 -9.95
CA SER A 296 -1.17 -1.48 -8.95
C SER A 296 -2.07 -0.40 -9.57
N GLN A 297 -1.66 0.17 -10.72
CA GLN A 297 -2.45 1.20 -11.41
C GLN A 297 -3.76 0.66 -12.00
N GLN A 298 -3.74 -0.56 -12.54
CA GLN A 298 -4.88 -1.15 -13.24
C GLN A 298 -5.73 -2.05 -12.34
N ALA A 299 -5.29 -2.31 -11.09
CA ALA A 299 -5.84 -3.34 -10.22
C ALA A 299 -7.35 -3.28 -10.06
N LEU A 300 -7.94 -2.08 -9.97
CA LEU A 300 -9.37 -1.93 -9.67
C LEU A 300 -10.23 -1.52 -10.87
N VAL A 301 -9.60 -1.08 -11.97
CA VAL A 301 -10.30 -0.48 -13.13
C VAL A 301 -11.30 -1.44 -13.77
N PRO A 302 -10.98 -2.73 -14.02
CA PRO A 302 -11.94 -3.61 -14.69
C PRO A 302 -13.17 -3.98 -13.86
N PHE A 303 -13.27 -3.64 -12.55
CA PHE A 303 -14.48 -3.96 -11.78
C PHE A 303 -15.70 -3.13 -12.22
N GLU A 304 -15.50 -1.90 -12.68
CA GLU A 304 -16.59 -0.99 -13.06
C GLU A 304 -17.56 -1.60 -14.10
N PRO A 305 -17.09 -2.14 -15.24
CA PRO A 305 -17.98 -2.80 -16.21
C PRO A 305 -18.42 -4.22 -15.81
N LEU A 306 -17.79 -4.85 -14.81
CA LEU A 306 -18.07 -6.25 -14.43
C LEU A 306 -19.09 -6.39 -13.32
N MET A 307 -19.10 -5.48 -12.35
CA MET A 307 -20.02 -5.52 -11.22
C MET A 307 -21.49 -5.60 -11.66
N PRO A 308 -21.98 -4.80 -12.64
CA PRO A 308 -23.38 -4.89 -13.07
C PRO A 308 -23.78 -6.24 -13.69
N LEU A 309 -22.82 -7.04 -14.19
CA LEU A 309 -23.11 -8.28 -14.91
C LEU A 309 -23.70 -9.36 -14.01
N ILE A 310 -23.40 -9.33 -12.70
CA ILE A 310 -23.92 -10.28 -11.70
C ILE A 310 -25.17 -9.76 -10.97
N GLY A 311 -25.74 -8.64 -11.42
CA GLY A 311 -26.97 -8.07 -10.86
C GLY A 311 -26.85 -7.63 -9.41
N ASP A 312 -27.94 -7.80 -8.64
CA ASP A 312 -28.03 -7.36 -7.24
C ASP A 312 -26.97 -8.01 -6.33
N LEU A 313 -26.50 -9.21 -6.68
CA LEU A 313 -25.45 -9.92 -5.93
C LEU A 313 -24.19 -9.05 -5.80
N ALA A 314 -23.89 -8.21 -6.79
CA ALA A 314 -22.74 -7.29 -6.81
C ALA A 314 -22.69 -6.35 -5.60
N TYR A 315 -23.85 -6.01 -5.03
CA TYR A 315 -23.97 -5.01 -3.96
C TYR A 315 -24.18 -5.64 -2.57
N THR A 316 -23.88 -6.93 -2.44
CA THR A 316 -24.02 -7.68 -1.18
C THR A 316 -22.67 -8.10 -0.63
N GLN A 317 -22.61 -8.39 0.68
CA GLN A 317 -21.42 -8.99 1.31
C GLN A 317 -21.10 -10.41 0.79
N GLN A 318 -22.06 -11.05 0.11
CA GLN A 318 -21.90 -12.37 -0.49
C GLN A 318 -21.31 -12.28 -1.91
N SER A 319 -21.05 -11.08 -2.41
CA SER A 319 -20.47 -10.89 -3.75
C SER A 319 -19.04 -11.42 -3.81
N PRO A 320 -18.73 -12.41 -4.67
CA PRO A 320 -17.35 -12.81 -4.89
C PRO A 320 -16.52 -11.68 -5.52
N LEU A 321 -17.13 -10.80 -6.33
CA LEU A 321 -16.41 -9.67 -6.93
C LEU A 321 -16.03 -8.60 -5.91
N VAL A 322 -16.84 -8.37 -4.87
CA VAL A 322 -16.47 -7.47 -3.76
C VAL A 322 -15.30 -8.06 -2.97
N ALA A 323 -15.31 -9.35 -2.69
CA ALA A 323 -14.20 -10.03 -2.00
C ALA A 323 -12.89 -9.88 -2.80
N LEU A 324 -12.91 -10.20 -4.11
CA LEU A 324 -11.74 -10.07 -4.98
C LEU A 324 -11.28 -8.60 -5.15
N ARG A 325 -12.22 -7.65 -5.19
CA ARG A 325 -11.89 -6.21 -5.19
C ARG A 325 -11.17 -5.80 -3.91
N ASN A 326 -11.64 -6.28 -2.76
CA ASN A 326 -11.02 -6.02 -1.45
C ASN A 326 -9.62 -6.64 -1.36
N ASP A 327 -9.43 -7.84 -1.91
CA ASP A 327 -8.11 -8.48 -2.01
C ASP A 327 -7.13 -7.60 -2.78
N LEU A 328 -7.51 -7.16 -3.99
CA LEU A 328 -6.68 -6.31 -4.84
C LEU A 328 -6.42 -4.92 -4.23
N ALA A 329 -7.42 -4.35 -3.56
CA ALA A 329 -7.29 -3.07 -2.86
C ALA A 329 -6.36 -3.16 -1.64
N THR A 330 -6.10 -4.37 -1.13
CA THR A 330 -5.20 -4.59 0.02
C THR A 330 -3.74 -4.78 -0.41
N LEU A 331 -3.48 -5.26 -1.64
CA LEU A 331 -2.11 -5.50 -2.13
C LEU A 331 -1.15 -4.31 -2.01
N PRO A 332 -1.56 -3.03 -2.20
CA PRO A 332 -0.69 -1.89 -1.96
C PRO A 332 -0.10 -1.79 -0.55
N LEU A 333 -0.75 -2.37 0.46
CA LEU A 333 -0.19 -2.47 1.81
C LEU A 333 1.06 -3.36 1.84
N LEU A 334 1.10 -4.40 0.99
CA LEU A 334 2.15 -5.42 0.99
C LEU A 334 3.38 -5.03 0.17
N VAL A 335 3.16 -4.35 -0.96
CA VAL A 335 4.21 -4.07 -1.96
C VAL A 335 4.23 -2.63 -2.48
N GLY A 336 3.36 -1.76 -1.95
CA GLY A 336 3.32 -0.33 -2.24
C GLY A 336 2.20 0.13 -3.14
N THR A 337 1.85 1.39 -2.96
CA THR A 337 0.98 2.12 -3.88
C THR A 337 1.68 2.38 -5.21
N ALA A 338 0.91 2.60 -6.27
CA ALA A 338 1.44 2.96 -7.59
C ALA A 338 2.39 4.16 -7.53
N GLY A 339 2.09 5.19 -6.72
CA GLY A 339 2.97 6.36 -6.56
C GLY A 339 4.31 5.99 -5.92
N GLN A 340 4.30 5.14 -4.88
CA GLN A 340 5.53 4.67 -4.23
C GLN A 340 6.36 3.76 -5.13
N LEU A 341 5.70 2.89 -5.91
CA LEU A 341 6.37 2.04 -6.90
C LEU A 341 7.02 2.88 -8.00
N ALA A 342 6.32 3.89 -8.51
CA ALA A 342 6.87 4.82 -9.51
C ALA A 342 8.06 5.62 -8.95
N THR A 343 7.95 6.12 -7.72
CA THR A 343 9.03 6.84 -7.03
C THR A 343 10.25 5.94 -6.84
N THR A 344 10.02 4.70 -6.39
CA THR A 344 11.09 3.71 -6.20
C THR A 344 11.80 3.47 -7.53
N TYR A 345 11.07 3.16 -8.60
CA TYR A 345 11.63 2.93 -9.92
C TYR A 345 12.42 4.14 -10.45
N ALA A 346 11.88 5.35 -10.29
CA ALA A 346 12.53 6.56 -10.77
C ALA A 346 13.86 6.84 -10.04
N THR A 347 13.86 6.69 -8.73
CA THR A 347 15.04 6.90 -7.87
C THR A 347 16.11 5.83 -8.06
N THR A 348 15.73 4.55 -8.19
CA THR A 348 16.71 3.45 -8.35
C THR A 348 17.33 3.40 -9.74
N ASN A 349 16.59 3.81 -10.78
CA ASN A 349 17.01 3.55 -12.17
C ASN A 349 17.51 4.78 -12.91
N PHE A 350 17.02 5.97 -12.56
CA PHE A 350 17.42 7.20 -13.24
C PHE A 350 18.31 8.11 -12.40
N ASN A 351 18.66 7.71 -11.16
CA ASN A 351 19.28 8.58 -10.15
C ASN A 351 18.54 9.93 -10.06
N ASP A 352 17.22 9.89 -10.24
CA ASP A 352 16.40 11.08 -10.24
C ASP A 352 16.08 11.45 -8.80
N ASP A 353 16.98 12.18 -8.15
CA ASP A 353 16.74 12.76 -6.83
C ASP A 353 15.51 13.69 -6.84
N ALA A 354 15.08 14.20 -8.00
CA ALA A 354 13.82 14.92 -8.12
C ALA A 354 12.60 13.99 -8.03
N ALA A 355 12.73 12.68 -8.29
CA ALA A 355 11.65 11.74 -8.03
C ALA A 355 11.35 11.56 -6.53
N LEU A 356 12.34 11.77 -5.64
CA LEU A 356 12.09 11.92 -4.20
C LEU A 356 11.17 13.12 -3.90
N SER A 357 11.15 14.12 -4.78
CA SER A 357 10.31 15.32 -4.65
C SER A 357 8.93 15.19 -5.30
N VAL A 358 8.67 14.18 -6.15
CA VAL A 358 7.38 13.96 -6.82
C VAL A 358 6.45 12.99 -6.04
N GLY A 359 6.92 12.43 -4.92
CA GLY A 359 6.15 11.58 -4.00
C GLY A 359 5.78 12.24 -2.67
N HIS A 360 5.74 13.57 -2.58
CA HIS A 360 5.35 14.27 -1.35
C HIS A 360 3.83 14.37 -1.19
N GLU A 361 3.22 13.23 -0.85
CA GLU A 361 2.30 13.22 0.30
C GLU A 361 2.87 12.23 1.32
N SER A 362 4.13 12.44 1.69
CA SER A 362 4.52 12.15 3.06
C SER A 362 3.73 13.12 3.91
N ALA A 363 2.98 12.61 4.88
CA ALA A 363 2.62 13.39 6.05
C ALA A 363 3.93 13.66 6.81
N THR A 364 4.78 14.54 6.28
CA THR A 364 5.66 15.32 7.13
C THR A 364 4.75 15.97 8.14
N ALA A 365 5.12 15.91 9.44
CA ALA A 365 4.44 16.70 10.45
C ALA A 365 4.24 18.11 9.87
N PRO A 366 2.99 18.61 9.83
CA PRO A 366 2.69 19.84 9.13
C PRO A 366 3.63 20.95 9.59
N GLU A 367 4.07 21.80 8.67
CA GLU A 367 4.88 22.96 9.03
C GLU A 367 4.06 23.83 10.01
N HIS A 368 4.47 23.87 11.27
CA HIS A 368 3.86 24.73 12.28
C HIS A 368 4.24 26.18 11.99
N LEU A 369 3.24 27.00 11.71
CA LEU A 369 3.39 28.40 11.41
C LEU A 369 3.18 29.24 12.66
N VAL A 370 3.97 30.30 12.78
CA VAL A 370 3.66 31.46 13.63
C VAL A 370 3.35 32.67 12.75
N VAL A 371 2.80 33.74 13.35
CA VAL A 371 2.42 34.97 12.61
C VAL A 371 3.58 35.53 11.78
N ALA A 372 4.81 35.41 12.26
CA ALA A 372 6.01 35.87 11.55
C ALA A 372 6.26 35.14 10.20
N ASP A 373 5.77 33.91 10.05
CA ASP A 373 5.98 33.09 8.86
C ASP A 373 5.00 33.40 7.72
N LEU A 374 3.90 34.11 7.99
CA LEU A 374 2.79 34.28 7.04
C LEU A 374 3.22 35.07 5.78
N HIS A 375 4.18 35.98 5.88
CA HIS A 375 4.78 36.65 4.70
C HIS A 375 5.44 35.65 3.73
N ARG A 376 6.08 34.60 4.28
CA ARG A 376 6.68 33.52 3.48
C ARG A 376 5.59 32.69 2.81
N VAL A 377 4.49 32.43 3.49
CA VAL A 377 3.32 31.71 2.96
C VAL A 377 2.71 32.46 1.77
N VAL A 378 2.42 33.76 1.95
CA VAL A 378 1.87 34.63 0.89
C VAL A 378 2.75 34.61 -0.36
N LYS A 379 4.07 34.74 -0.19
CA LYS A 379 5.04 34.71 -1.30
C LYS A 379 5.12 33.34 -1.97
N ARG A 380 5.19 32.26 -1.19
CA ARG A 380 5.37 30.89 -1.69
C ARG A 380 4.15 30.42 -2.48
N LEU A 381 2.95 30.70 -1.95
CA LEU A 381 1.67 30.34 -2.57
C LEU A 381 1.20 31.37 -3.61
N LYS A 382 2.01 32.40 -3.89
CA LYS A 382 1.74 33.44 -4.90
C LYS A 382 0.35 34.09 -4.71
N LEU A 383 -0.05 34.31 -3.45
CA LEU A 383 -1.40 34.78 -3.11
C LEU A 383 -1.69 36.22 -3.59
N THR A 384 -0.66 36.98 -3.94
CA THR A 384 -0.76 38.33 -4.50
C THR A 384 -0.91 38.36 -6.03
N GLN A 385 -0.85 37.22 -6.72
CA GLN A 385 -1.12 37.16 -8.16
C GLN A 385 -2.62 37.28 -8.43
N ASP A 386 -2.98 38.11 -9.42
CA ASP A 386 -4.35 38.29 -9.89
C ASP A 386 -4.90 36.95 -10.42
N VAL A 387 -5.82 36.37 -9.65
CA VAL A 387 -6.65 35.26 -10.09
C VAL A 387 -8.08 35.81 -10.22
N PRO A 388 -8.74 35.67 -11.39
CA PRO A 388 -10.11 36.12 -11.54
C PRO A 388 -10.98 35.41 -10.49
N VAL A 389 -11.66 36.19 -9.66
CA VAL A 389 -12.62 35.67 -8.67
C VAL A 389 -13.72 34.96 -9.45
N ASN A 390 -13.69 33.63 -9.48
CA ASN A 390 -14.71 32.86 -10.16
C ASN A 390 -15.93 32.79 -9.21
N VAL A 391 -16.84 33.77 -9.35
CA VAL A 391 -18.00 33.97 -8.45
C VAL A 391 -19.06 32.86 -8.60
N GLY A 392 -18.83 31.84 -9.45
CA GLY A 392 -19.86 30.91 -9.90
C GLY A 392 -19.95 29.56 -9.17
N SER A 393 -18.87 29.03 -8.60
CA SER A 393 -18.90 27.74 -7.89
C SER A 393 -17.56 27.43 -7.21
N ILE A 394 -17.60 26.92 -5.98
CA ILE A 394 -16.42 26.44 -5.26
C ILE A 394 -15.75 25.23 -5.95
N ALA A 395 -16.50 24.46 -6.75
CA ALA A 395 -16.00 23.27 -7.45
C ALA A 395 -14.87 23.57 -8.45
N THR A 396 -14.89 24.77 -9.03
CA THR A 396 -13.92 25.21 -10.06
C THR A 396 -12.96 26.28 -9.56
N ALA A 397 -13.04 26.61 -8.27
CA ALA A 397 -12.21 27.65 -7.68
C ALA A 397 -10.77 27.18 -7.53
N LYS A 398 -9.82 28.01 -7.99
CA LYS A 398 -8.38 27.73 -7.83
C LYS A 398 -7.88 27.95 -6.41
N ARG A 399 -8.53 28.85 -5.67
CA ARG A 399 -8.21 29.18 -4.28
C ARG A 399 -9.49 29.16 -3.48
N ILE A 400 -9.47 28.52 -2.32
CA ILE A 400 -10.63 28.41 -1.43
C ILE A 400 -10.23 28.76 -0.01
N ILE A 401 -11.07 29.55 0.66
CA ILE A 401 -11.06 29.68 2.11
C ILE A 401 -12.30 28.95 2.63
N ALA A 402 -12.09 27.88 3.39
CA ALA A 402 -13.14 27.04 3.93
C ALA A 402 -13.34 27.34 5.43
N LEU A 403 -14.57 27.66 5.81
CA LEU A 403 -14.93 28.10 7.15
C LEU A 403 -15.63 26.96 7.90
N GLY A 404 -15.08 26.62 9.06
CA GLY A 404 -15.65 25.63 9.97
C GLY A 404 -16.36 26.26 11.18
N ARG A 405 -16.86 25.41 12.08
CA ARG A 405 -17.54 25.84 13.31
C ARG A 405 -16.68 26.79 14.15
N GLY A 406 -15.36 26.59 14.19
CA GLY A 406 -14.44 27.46 14.92
C GLY A 406 -14.32 28.89 14.36
N ALA A 407 -14.85 29.15 13.16
CA ALA A 407 -14.80 30.45 12.49
C ALA A 407 -16.15 31.20 12.48
N MET A 408 -17.14 30.76 13.27
CA MET A 408 -18.53 31.22 13.16
C MET A 408 -18.80 32.63 13.74
N THR A 409 -17.79 33.33 14.26
CA THR A 409 -18.00 34.68 14.82
C THR A 409 -18.12 35.71 13.70
N PRO A 410 -19.03 36.72 13.81
CA PRO A 410 -19.22 37.71 12.74
C PRO A 410 -17.95 38.44 12.30
N ALA A 411 -17.02 38.69 13.23
CA ALA A 411 -15.74 39.34 12.94
C ALA A 411 -14.84 38.46 12.05
N VAL A 412 -14.66 37.18 12.41
CA VAL A 412 -13.85 36.22 11.65
C VAL A 412 -14.44 35.97 10.27
N LEU A 413 -15.77 35.83 10.18
CA LEU A 413 -16.47 35.68 8.90
C LEU A 413 -16.21 36.86 7.96
N LEU A 414 -16.30 38.09 8.48
CA LEU A 414 -16.04 39.31 7.71
C LEU A 414 -14.58 39.39 7.26
N GLN A 415 -13.63 39.12 8.15
CA GLN A 415 -12.20 39.10 7.83
C GLN A 415 -11.87 38.06 6.77
N ALA A 416 -12.41 36.85 6.88
CA ALA A 416 -12.20 35.79 5.89
C ALA A 416 -12.77 36.17 4.51
N GLN A 417 -13.94 36.81 4.46
CA GLN A 417 -14.51 37.32 3.21
C GLN A 417 -13.67 38.45 2.60
N GLN A 418 -13.08 39.33 3.41
CA GLN A 418 -12.16 40.37 2.94
C GLN A 418 -10.88 39.76 2.37
N LEU A 419 -10.27 38.83 3.11
CA LEU A 419 -9.08 38.11 2.67
C LEU A 419 -9.33 37.37 1.36
N ALA A 420 -10.48 36.67 1.24
CA ALA A 420 -10.86 35.95 0.04
C ALA A 420 -10.92 36.86 -1.20
N LYS A 421 -11.47 38.08 -1.04
CA LYS A 421 -11.49 39.07 -2.13
C LYS A 421 -10.10 39.51 -2.55
N TRP A 422 -9.17 39.69 -1.62
CA TRP A 422 -7.81 40.13 -1.92
C TRP A 422 -6.97 39.06 -2.60
N ILE A 423 -7.13 37.79 -2.22
CA ILE A 423 -6.34 36.69 -2.78
C ILE A 423 -7.03 35.96 -3.95
N GLY A 424 -8.22 36.39 -4.36
CA GLY A 424 -8.97 35.73 -5.42
C GLY A 424 -9.53 34.36 -5.05
N ALA A 425 -9.88 34.14 -3.77
CA ALA A 425 -10.42 32.87 -3.29
C ALA A 425 -11.95 32.86 -3.24
N ALA A 426 -12.54 31.69 -3.43
CA ALA A 426 -13.94 31.43 -3.13
C ALA A 426 -14.13 31.11 -1.64
N ILE A 427 -15.30 31.45 -1.09
CA ILE A 427 -15.69 31.06 0.27
C ILE A 427 -16.46 29.74 0.21
N ALA A 428 -15.95 28.76 0.94
CA ALA A 428 -16.62 27.49 1.21
C ALA A 428 -16.87 27.33 2.72
N VAL A 429 -17.72 26.37 3.09
CA VAL A 429 -18.10 26.11 4.48
C VAL A 429 -18.22 24.62 4.78
N THR A 430 -18.18 24.27 6.06
CA THR A 430 -18.60 22.94 6.54
C THR A 430 -20.09 22.91 6.86
N GLN A 431 -20.67 21.72 6.97
CA GLN A 431 -22.11 21.53 7.20
C GLN A 431 -22.72 22.39 8.33
N PRO A 432 -22.09 22.60 9.50
CA PRO A 432 -22.66 23.44 10.55
C PRO A 432 -22.94 24.91 10.15
N LEU A 433 -22.25 25.43 9.13
CA LEU A 433 -22.39 26.83 8.69
C LEU A 433 -23.48 27.02 7.62
N THR A 434 -23.95 25.95 6.97
CA THR A 434 -25.04 26.05 5.97
C THR A 434 -26.40 26.42 6.57
N ALA A 435 -26.53 26.33 7.89
CA ALA A 435 -27.72 26.79 8.62
C ALA A 435 -27.79 28.33 8.77
N MET A 436 -26.73 29.06 8.43
CA MET A 436 -26.71 30.52 8.47
C MET A 436 -27.25 31.11 7.17
N GLU A 437 -28.05 32.18 7.26
CA GLU A 437 -28.69 32.82 6.09
C GLU A 437 -27.72 33.31 5.00
N GLN A 438 -26.45 33.52 5.37
CA GLN A 438 -25.41 34.02 4.47
C GLN A 438 -24.69 32.93 3.66
N PHE A 439 -24.93 31.64 3.93
CA PHE A 439 -24.29 30.52 3.25
C PHE A 439 -25.32 29.56 2.67
N SER A 440 -25.00 28.93 1.54
CA SER A 440 -25.84 27.92 0.90
C SER A 440 -25.17 26.54 0.91
N VAL A 441 -25.97 25.49 0.65
CA VAL A 441 -25.47 24.11 0.51
C VAL A 441 -24.47 23.97 -0.65
N GLU A 442 -24.56 24.81 -1.68
CA GLU A 442 -23.61 24.82 -2.81
C GLU A 442 -22.20 25.27 -2.41
N GLN A 443 -22.07 25.91 -1.25
CA GLN A 443 -20.78 26.31 -0.68
C GLN A 443 -20.24 25.27 0.29
N GLN A 444 -20.94 24.16 0.52
CA GLN A 444 -20.51 23.11 1.43
C GLN A 444 -19.49 22.19 0.75
N ILE A 445 -18.32 22.00 1.39
CA ILE A 445 -17.38 20.93 1.01
C ILE A 445 -17.73 19.67 1.79
N GLY A 446 -17.81 18.53 1.10
CA GLY A 446 -18.14 17.24 1.72
C GLY A 446 -19.64 17.00 1.93
N GLY A 447 -20.02 15.74 2.14
CA GLY A 447 -21.42 15.29 2.16
C GLY A 447 -21.97 15.07 0.74
N SER A 448 -23.20 15.52 0.47
CA SER A 448 -23.97 15.22 -0.75
C SER A 448 -24.01 16.33 -1.83
N ALA A 449 -22.91 17.04 -2.12
CA ALA A 449 -22.91 17.88 -3.33
C ALA A 449 -21.55 18.28 -3.94
N VAL A 450 -20.54 18.74 -3.19
CA VAL A 450 -19.38 19.41 -3.83
C VAL A 450 -18.03 18.93 -3.33
N THR A 451 -17.31 18.25 -4.23
CA THR A 451 -15.88 17.95 -4.12
C THR A 451 -15.09 19.09 -4.78
N VAL A 452 -13.97 19.49 -4.17
CA VAL A 452 -13.13 20.59 -4.65
C VAL A 452 -11.70 20.11 -4.89
N ALA A 453 -11.05 20.69 -5.89
CA ALA A 453 -9.64 20.44 -6.21
C ALA A 453 -8.86 21.75 -6.44
N PRO A 454 -8.79 22.64 -5.44
CA PRO A 454 -8.11 23.92 -5.58
C PRO A 454 -6.57 23.75 -5.59
N GLU A 455 -5.89 24.74 -6.18
CA GLU A 455 -4.43 24.90 -6.05
C GLU A 455 -4.06 25.25 -4.59
N VAL A 456 -4.91 26.03 -3.90
CA VAL A 456 -4.73 26.41 -2.48
C VAL A 456 -6.05 26.32 -1.72
N LEU A 457 -6.06 25.58 -0.61
CA LEU A 457 -7.16 25.49 0.35
C LEU A 457 -6.71 25.99 1.73
N ILE A 458 -7.38 27.01 2.26
CA ILE A 458 -7.14 27.55 3.59
C ILE A 458 -8.34 27.19 4.48
N ASN A 459 -8.16 26.25 5.41
CA ASN A 459 -9.18 25.87 6.38
C ASN A 459 -9.10 26.78 7.61
N VAL A 460 -10.21 27.39 7.99
CA VAL A 460 -10.31 28.25 9.18
C VAL A 460 -11.31 27.66 10.16
N GLY A 461 -10.83 27.17 11.30
CA GLY A 461 -11.68 26.61 12.35
C GLY A 461 -12.43 25.32 11.97
N VAL A 462 -11.86 24.54 11.04
CA VAL A 462 -12.40 23.25 10.59
C VAL A 462 -11.80 22.12 11.43
N SER A 463 -12.62 21.16 11.87
CA SER A 463 -12.17 19.99 12.64
C SER A 463 -11.62 18.85 11.77
N GLY A 464 -12.19 18.64 10.59
CA GLY A 464 -11.81 17.55 9.67
C GLY A 464 -12.61 16.27 9.91
N ASP A 465 -13.94 16.35 9.82
CA ASP A 465 -14.79 15.14 9.74
C ASP A 465 -14.61 14.41 8.40
N ASP A 466 -14.89 13.10 8.38
CA ASP A 466 -14.61 12.22 7.24
C ASP A 466 -15.26 12.69 5.93
N ASP A 467 -16.50 13.20 6.00
CA ASP A 467 -17.23 13.70 4.84
C ASP A 467 -16.57 14.95 4.24
N TYR A 468 -16.14 15.88 5.09
CA TYR A 468 -15.35 17.05 4.67
C TYR A 468 -14.02 16.64 4.05
N LEU A 469 -13.29 15.73 4.72
CA LEU A 469 -11.97 15.25 4.27
C LEU A 469 -12.07 14.59 2.88
N ALA A 470 -13.10 13.77 2.64
CA ALA A 470 -13.36 13.20 1.32
C ALA A 470 -13.61 14.29 0.26
N GLY A 471 -14.38 15.32 0.60
CA GLY A 471 -14.72 16.43 -0.28
C GLY A 471 -13.56 17.34 -0.67
N MET A 472 -12.53 17.46 0.17
CA MET A 472 -11.34 18.29 -0.08
C MET A 472 -10.12 17.51 -0.60
N SER A 473 -10.24 16.19 -0.79
CA SER A 473 -9.12 15.30 -1.13
C SER A 473 -8.36 15.67 -2.41
N GLY A 474 -8.94 16.49 -3.30
CA GLY A 474 -8.27 16.98 -4.51
C GLY A 474 -7.44 18.25 -4.34
N ALA A 475 -7.38 18.84 -3.14
CA ALA A 475 -6.63 20.08 -2.88
C ALA A 475 -5.12 19.85 -2.95
N GLN A 476 -4.41 20.69 -3.72
CA GLN A 476 -2.96 20.54 -3.93
C GLN A 476 -2.11 21.07 -2.77
N HIS A 477 -2.56 22.16 -2.14
CA HIS A 477 -1.90 22.72 -0.96
C HIS A 477 -2.94 23.12 0.09
N VAL A 478 -2.82 22.56 1.28
CA VAL A 478 -3.74 22.71 2.40
C VAL A 478 -3.02 23.38 3.58
N LEU A 479 -3.58 24.51 3.99
CA LEU A 479 -3.18 25.27 5.17
C LEU A 479 -4.37 25.30 6.14
N SER A 480 -4.17 24.88 7.39
CA SER A 480 -5.26 24.83 8.37
C SER A 480 -4.95 25.61 9.65
N VAL A 481 -5.90 26.44 10.08
CA VAL A 481 -5.88 27.08 11.41
C VAL A 481 -6.95 26.48 12.31
N ASN A 482 -6.55 26.07 13.50
CA ASN A 482 -7.45 25.63 14.56
C ASN A 482 -6.84 25.93 15.94
N SER A 483 -7.68 26.26 16.91
CA SER A 483 -7.25 26.45 18.31
C SER A 483 -7.03 25.13 19.03
N ASP A 484 -7.61 24.03 18.54
CA ASP A 484 -7.38 22.68 19.05
C ASP A 484 -6.14 22.07 18.40
N GLU A 485 -5.08 21.85 19.18
CA GLU A 485 -3.82 21.26 18.73
C GLU A 485 -3.97 19.83 18.18
N GLN A 486 -5.05 19.14 18.56
CA GLN A 486 -5.34 17.76 18.18
C GLN A 486 -6.40 17.65 17.08
N ALA A 487 -6.75 18.77 16.42
CA ALA A 487 -7.77 18.76 15.38
C ALA A 487 -7.40 17.80 14.23
N PRO A 488 -8.28 16.83 13.86
CA PRO A 488 -8.00 15.84 12.82
C PRO A 488 -7.56 16.43 11.46
N ILE A 489 -8.04 17.63 11.11
CA ILE A 489 -7.68 18.34 9.88
C ILE A 489 -6.17 18.55 9.73
N PHE A 490 -5.42 18.64 10.84
CA PHE A 490 -3.97 18.83 10.81
C PHE A 490 -3.23 17.64 10.19
N ASN A 491 -3.78 16.43 10.29
CA ASN A 491 -3.22 15.25 9.63
C ASN A 491 -3.35 15.29 8.10
N HIS A 492 -4.17 16.19 7.58
CA HIS A 492 -4.47 16.38 6.16
C HIS A 492 -4.01 17.75 5.64
N SER A 493 -3.11 18.42 6.36
CA SER A 493 -2.60 19.75 6.04
C SER A 493 -1.09 19.73 5.85
N GLN A 494 -0.57 20.45 4.86
CA GLN A 494 0.89 20.62 4.71
C GLN A 494 1.42 21.70 5.68
N GLN A 495 0.58 22.64 6.08
CA GLN A 495 0.90 23.69 7.04
C GLN A 495 -0.22 23.86 8.05
N ILE A 496 0.15 24.12 9.31
CA ILE A 496 -0.83 24.35 10.37
C ILE A 496 -0.49 25.60 11.17
N PHE A 497 -1.53 26.28 11.64
CA PHE A 497 -1.44 27.35 12.62
C PHE A 497 -2.28 26.94 13.83
N ILE A 498 -1.63 26.75 14.97
CA ILE A 498 -2.30 26.44 16.22
C ILE A 498 -2.58 27.76 16.94
N GLY A 499 -3.84 28.19 16.97
CA GLY A 499 -4.22 29.46 17.56
C GLY A 499 -5.61 29.92 17.14
N ALA A 500 -5.95 31.16 17.53
CA ALA A 500 -7.25 31.72 17.23
C ALA A 500 -7.36 32.15 15.75
N ALA A 501 -8.55 32.00 15.17
CA ALA A 501 -8.78 32.29 13.76
C ALA A 501 -8.57 33.77 13.39
N ASP A 502 -8.92 34.69 14.30
CA ASP A 502 -8.71 36.13 14.15
C ASP A 502 -7.22 36.50 14.10
N GLU A 503 -6.40 35.93 14.99
CA GLU A 503 -4.94 36.13 15.00
C GLU A 503 -4.30 35.71 13.66
N PHE A 504 -4.69 34.54 13.14
CA PHE A 504 -4.21 34.06 11.85
C PHE A 504 -4.66 34.98 10.70
N LEU A 505 -5.93 35.39 10.67
CA LEU A 505 -6.46 36.24 9.61
C LEU A 505 -5.84 37.64 9.62
N ASP A 506 -5.65 38.24 10.79
CA ASP A 506 -4.97 39.53 10.94
C ASP A 506 -3.51 39.43 10.48
N GLY A 507 -2.82 38.33 10.81
CA GLY A 507 -1.47 38.06 10.33
C GLY A 507 -1.39 37.90 8.81
N MET A 508 -2.37 37.22 8.19
CA MET A 508 -2.44 37.08 6.73
C MET A 508 -2.73 38.41 6.04
N VAL A 509 -3.62 39.23 6.61
CA VAL A 509 -3.91 40.59 6.13
C VAL A 509 -2.68 41.48 6.21
N ALA A 510 -1.95 41.44 7.34
CA ALA A 510 -0.70 42.18 7.50
C ALA A 510 0.36 41.72 6.49
N ALA A 511 0.42 40.43 6.19
CA ALA A 511 1.38 39.85 5.25
C ALA A 511 1.10 40.13 3.76
N LEU A 512 -0.12 40.60 3.44
CA LEU A 512 -0.52 41.00 2.09
C LEU A 512 -0.26 42.49 1.80
N ASN A 513 -0.09 43.31 2.84
CA ASN A 513 0.31 44.72 2.74
C ASN A 513 1.84 44.85 2.66
#